data_AF-A0A239FDJ5-F1
#
_entry.id   AF-A0A239FDJ5-F1
#
_cell.length_a   1.000
_cell.length_b   1.000
_cell.length_c   1.000
_cell.angle_alpha   90.00
_cell.angle_beta   90.00
_cell.angle_gamma   90.00
#
_symmetry.space_group_name_H-M   'P 1'
#
loop_
_entity.id
_entity.type
_entity.pdbx_description
1 polymer ?
#
loop_
_entity_poly.entity_id
_entity_poly.type
_entity_poly.pdbx_seq_one_letter_code
_entity_poly.pdbx_strand_id
1 'polypeptide(L)'
;MVMGLVLLLMCGLALTMMLGGDGGTEEGDDDSGKIRVDEDSIYGTDRDDVIQGSDGDDVILAGDGDNVIRGGDGDDEIYFGAGSNFVRAGGGDDYISGGV
;
A
#
# COMPACT_ATOMS: atom_id res chain seq x y z
N MET A 1 -6.46 64.98 26.09
CA MET A 1 -6.71 64.21 27.32
C MET A 1 -7.92 63.33 27.06
N VAL A 2 -7.72 62.01 27.24
CA VAL A 2 -8.71 60.93 27.51
C VAL A 2 -9.86 60.73 26.51
N MET A 3 -10.35 59.54 26.19
CA MET A 3 -9.97 58.13 26.23
C MET A 3 -11.20 57.45 25.58
N GLY A 4 -11.06 56.53 24.64
CA GLY A 4 -12.27 55.94 24.02
C GLY A 4 -12.00 54.78 23.06
N LEU A 5 -11.41 53.72 23.61
CA LEU A 5 -11.57 52.31 23.22
C LEU A 5 -12.68 52.02 22.18
N VAL A 6 -12.31 51.66 20.95
CA VAL A 6 -12.97 50.57 20.20
C VAL A 6 -11.90 49.77 19.47
N LEU A 7 -11.49 48.70 20.12
CA LEU A 7 -10.73 47.59 19.60
C LEU A 7 -11.69 46.75 18.74
N LEU A 8 -11.45 46.61 17.43
CA LEU A 8 -11.33 45.32 16.72
C LEU A 8 -11.23 45.52 15.19
N LEU A 9 -9.99 45.50 14.71
CA LEU A 9 -9.51 44.50 13.76
C LEU A 9 -10.38 44.19 12.53
N MET A 10 -10.32 45.03 11.50
CA MET A 10 -10.47 44.55 10.11
C MET A 10 -9.34 45.11 9.26
N CYS A 11 -8.19 44.45 9.37
CA CYS A 11 -7.04 44.61 8.49
C CYS A 11 -7.47 44.19 7.08
N GLY A 12 -7.51 45.13 6.14
CA GLY A 12 -7.59 44.79 4.74
C GLY A 12 -6.24 44.28 4.27
N LEU A 13 -6.13 43.00 3.92
CA LEU A 13 -5.30 42.50 2.81
C LEU A 13 -5.54 40.99 2.62
N ALA A 14 -6.01 40.63 1.43
CA ALA A 14 -5.96 39.33 0.77
C ALA A 14 -5.65 38.07 1.61
N LEU A 15 -6.66 37.23 1.85
CA LEU A 15 -6.44 35.80 2.06
C LEU A 15 -7.70 34.96 1.78
N THR A 16 -8.14 34.90 0.52
CA THR A 16 -8.85 33.69 0.07
C THR A 16 -7.75 32.65 -0.15
N MET A 17 -7.55 31.77 0.84
CA MET A 17 -6.73 30.58 0.65
C MET A 17 -7.34 29.75 -0.47
N MET A 18 -6.68 29.72 -1.62
CA MET A 18 -6.84 28.66 -2.60
C MET A 18 -6.27 27.38 -1.99
N LEU A 19 -7.09 26.61 -1.28
CA LEU A 19 -6.86 25.17 -1.05
C LEU A 19 -8.23 24.50 -0.88
N GLY A 20 -9.05 24.57 -1.92
CA GLY A 20 -9.97 23.47 -2.17
C GLY A 20 -9.10 22.32 -2.63
N GLY A 21 -8.72 21.45 -1.70
CA GLY A 21 -8.13 20.17 -2.03
C GLY A 21 -9.17 19.39 -2.81
N ASP A 22 -9.05 19.44 -4.13
CA ASP A 22 -9.42 18.32 -4.96
C ASP A 22 -8.44 17.21 -4.57
N GLY A 23 -8.78 16.52 -3.48
CA GLY A 23 -8.22 15.20 -3.22
C GLY A 23 -8.75 14.34 -4.35
N GLY A 24 -8.04 14.38 -5.48
CA GLY A 24 -8.18 13.40 -6.53
C GLY A 24 -7.98 12.06 -5.86
N THR A 25 -9.09 11.40 -5.53
CA THR A 25 -9.13 9.96 -5.40
C THR A 25 -8.69 9.49 -6.76
N GLU A 26 -7.46 8.97 -6.79
CA GLU A 26 -6.80 8.46 -7.97
C GLU A 26 -7.82 7.70 -8.82
N GLU A 27 -7.88 8.11 -10.08
CA GLU A 27 -8.81 7.57 -11.03
C GLU A 27 -8.67 6.06 -11.11
N GLY A 28 -9.82 5.39 -11.03
CA GLY A 28 -9.97 3.98 -11.30
C GLY A 28 -11.32 3.73 -11.97
N ASP A 29 -11.72 4.61 -12.89
CA ASP A 29 -12.78 4.34 -13.86
C ASP A 29 -12.24 3.35 -14.92
N ASP A 30 -12.11 2.08 -14.54
CA ASP A 30 -11.94 0.98 -15.49
C ASP A 30 -13.24 0.16 -15.56
N ASP A 31 -14.18 0.72 -16.33
CA ASP A 31 -15.40 0.11 -16.85
C ASP A 31 -15.07 -0.90 -17.97
N SER A 32 -14.36 -1.98 -17.64
CA SER A 32 -14.24 -3.15 -18.51
C SER A 32 -14.33 -4.43 -17.70
N GLY A 33 -15.13 -5.39 -18.18
CA GLY A 33 -15.55 -6.57 -17.43
C GLY A 33 -14.44 -7.24 -16.62
N LYS A 34 -14.47 -7.02 -15.30
CA LYS A 34 -13.55 -7.66 -14.37
C LYS A 34 -13.98 -9.10 -14.17
N ILE A 35 -13.46 -10.00 -15.02
CA ILE A 35 -13.01 -11.28 -14.46
C ILE A 35 -11.88 -10.86 -13.54
N ARG A 36 -12.17 -10.73 -12.24
CA ARG A 36 -11.10 -10.60 -11.26
C ARG A 36 -10.40 -11.95 -11.27
N VAL A 37 -9.30 -11.99 -12.00
CA VAL A 37 -8.22 -12.92 -11.71
C VAL A 37 -7.46 -12.12 -10.66
N ASP A 38 -7.77 -12.34 -9.39
CA ASP A 38 -7.15 -11.64 -8.28
C ASP A 38 -5.70 -12.15 -8.09
N GLU A 39 -4.93 -12.24 -9.19
CA GLU A 39 -3.55 -12.73 -9.20
C GLU A 39 -2.57 -11.55 -9.29
N ASP A 40 -2.13 -11.02 -8.14
CA ASP A 40 -1.05 -10.01 -8.12
C ASP A 40 0.32 -10.70 -8.07
N SER A 41 1.19 -10.36 -9.04
CA SER A 41 2.57 -10.86 -9.04
C SER A 41 3.51 -9.88 -8.32
N ILE A 42 4.06 -10.30 -7.18
CA ILE A 42 4.98 -9.51 -6.35
C ILE A 42 6.38 -10.08 -6.44
N TYR A 43 7.36 -9.25 -6.77
CA TYR A 43 8.77 -9.65 -6.89
C TYR A 43 9.63 -8.87 -5.90
N GLY A 44 10.32 -9.60 -5.04
CA GLY A 44 11.40 -9.11 -4.19
C GLY A 44 12.74 -9.05 -4.93
N THR A 45 13.81 -9.05 -4.16
CA THR A 45 15.20 -8.86 -4.62
C THR A 45 16.10 -9.95 -4.04
N ASP A 46 17.40 -9.91 -4.33
CA ASP A 46 18.37 -10.83 -3.73
C ASP A 46 18.83 -10.37 -2.31
N ARG A 47 17.98 -9.62 -1.60
CA ARG A 47 18.26 -9.01 -0.30
C ARG A 47 17.08 -9.24 0.63
N ASP A 48 17.29 -8.95 1.91
CA ASP A 48 16.24 -8.95 2.91
C ASP A 48 15.09 -8.01 2.51
N ASP A 49 13.94 -8.59 2.14
CA ASP A 49 12.74 -7.85 1.74
C ASP A 49 11.59 -8.02 2.74
N VAL A 50 10.73 -7.01 2.81
CA VAL A 50 9.44 -7.09 3.51
C VAL A 50 8.35 -7.01 2.46
N ILE A 51 7.68 -8.14 2.24
CA ILE A 51 6.67 -8.31 1.21
C ILE A 51 5.31 -8.50 1.87
N GLN A 52 4.31 -7.78 1.36
CA GLN A 52 2.93 -7.93 1.78
C GLN A 52 2.04 -7.97 0.53
N GLY A 53 1.37 -9.10 0.37
CA GLY A 53 0.28 -9.33 -0.57
C GLY A 53 -1.02 -8.67 -0.12
N SER A 54 -2.03 -8.90 -0.93
CA SER A 54 -3.34 -8.29 -0.85
C SER A 54 -4.42 -9.32 -0.54
N ASP A 55 -5.70 -8.94 -0.68
CA ASP A 55 -6.77 -9.94 -0.67
C ASP A 55 -6.92 -10.43 -2.12
N GLY A 56 -6.70 -11.71 -2.38
CA GLY A 56 -6.57 -12.29 -3.71
C GLY A 56 -5.59 -13.46 -3.75
N ASP A 57 -5.55 -14.18 -4.86
CA ASP A 57 -4.64 -15.31 -5.10
C ASP A 57 -3.26 -14.79 -5.56
N ASP A 58 -2.35 -14.41 -4.66
CA ASP A 58 -1.12 -13.71 -5.04
C ASP A 58 0.02 -14.65 -5.51
N VAL A 59 0.85 -14.19 -6.45
CA VAL A 59 2.12 -14.86 -6.83
C VAL A 59 3.30 -14.06 -6.30
N ILE A 60 3.96 -14.54 -5.24
CA ILE A 60 5.04 -13.84 -4.55
C ILE A 60 6.38 -14.52 -4.83
N LEU A 61 7.35 -13.81 -5.39
CA LEU A 61 8.75 -14.26 -5.57
C LEU A 61 9.68 -13.36 -4.77
N ALA A 62 10.04 -13.75 -3.55
CA ALA A 62 10.83 -12.91 -2.65
C ALA A 62 12.32 -12.83 -2.99
N GLY A 63 12.89 -13.83 -3.68
CA GLY A 63 14.34 -13.88 -3.94
C GLY A 63 15.15 -14.31 -2.71
N ASP A 64 16.47 -14.20 -2.79
CA ASP A 64 17.40 -14.57 -1.72
C ASP A 64 17.40 -13.52 -0.58
N GLY A 65 17.95 -13.86 0.58
CA GLY A 65 18.02 -13.00 1.76
C GLY A 65 17.09 -13.42 2.89
N ASP A 66 17.10 -12.66 3.98
CA ASP A 66 16.23 -12.88 5.14
C ASP A 66 14.91 -12.13 4.93
N ASN A 67 13.93 -12.78 4.29
CA ASN A 67 12.67 -12.13 3.90
C ASN A 67 11.57 -12.23 4.95
N VAL A 68 10.68 -11.24 4.99
CA VAL A 68 9.42 -11.27 5.74
C VAL A 68 8.27 -11.16 4.75
N ILE A 69 7.53 -12.25 4.55
CA ILE A 69 6.49 -12.36 3.55
C ILE A 69 5.14 -12.56 4.22
N ARG A 70 4.16 -11.76 3.79
CA ARG A 70 2.73 -11.94 4.08
C ARG A 70 2.01 -12.10 2.74
N GLY A 71 1.30 -13.19 2.52
CA GLY A 71 0.42 -13.39 1.36
C GLY A 71 -0.82 -12.56 1.56
N GLY A 72 -1.93 -13.18 1.93
CA GLY A 72 -3.10 -12.47 2.42
C GLY A 72 -4.23 -13.43 2.67
N ASP A 73 -5.44 -13.03 2.33
CA ASP A 73 -6.53 -13.99 2.14
C ASP A 73 -6.62 -14.28 0.63
N GLY A 74 -6.73 -15.55 0.23
CA GLY A 74 -6.70 -16.03 -1.16
C GLY A 74 -5.75 -17.22 -1.30
N ASP A 75 -5.76 -17.89 -2.45
CA ASP A 75 -4.90 -19.04 -2.73
C ASP A 75 -3.53 -18.55 -3.25
N ASP A 76 -2.57 -18.33 -2.35
CA ASP A 76 -1.29 -17.71 -2.69
C ASP A 76 -0.22 -18.70 -3.20
N GLU A 77 0.59 -18.31 -4.19
CA GLU A 77 1.84 -18.98 -4.57
C GLU A 77 3.07 -18.18 -4.12
N ILE A 78 3.76 -18.66 -3.07
CA ILE A 78 4.90 -17.98 -2.46
C ILE A 78 6.20 -18.74 -2.70
N TYR A 79 7.14 -18.10 -3.38
CA TYR A 79 8.49 -18.55 -3.64
C TYR A 79 9.49 -17.65 -2.94
N PHE A 80 10.38 -18.21 -2.13
CA PHE A 80 11.49 -17.48 -1.52
C PHE A 80 12.81 -18.20 -1.76
N GLY A 81 13.91 -17.47 -1.75
CA GLY A 81 15.27 -17.96 -1.96
C GLY A 81 15.96 -18.39 -0.66
N ALA A 82 17.29 -18.47 -0.71
CA ALA A 82 18.10 -18.85 0.44
C ALA A 82 18.05 -17.76 1.53
N GLY A 83 18.17 -18.17 2.80
CA GLY A 83 18.16 -17.24 3.94
C GLY A 83 17.18 -17.64 5.05
N SER A 84 17.15 -16.86 6.11
CA SER A 84 16.24 -17.02 7.26
C SER A 84 14.95 -16.26 6.99
N ASN A 85 14.02 -16.93 6.31
CA ASN A 85 12.76 -16.33 5.88
C ASN A 85 11.63 -16.53 6.92
N PHE A 86 10.80 -15.51 7.10
CA PHE A 86 9.52 -15.60 7.81
C PHE A 86 8.39 -15.48 6.79
N VAL A 87 7.57 -16.52 6.66
CA VAL A 87 6.47 -16.55 5.69
C VAL A 87 5.15 -16.82 6.41
N ARG A 88 4.16 -16.00 6.12
CA ARG A 88 2.76 -16.22 6.46
C ARG A 88 1.96 -16.03 5.19
N ALA A 89 1.46 -17.09 4.59
CA ALA A 89 0.61 -16.96 3.39
C ALA A 89 -0.72 -16.31 3.78
N GLY A 90 -1.60 -17.06 4.44
CA GLY A 90 -2.63 -16.45 5.27
C GLY A 90 -3.84 -17.34 5.31
N GLY A 91 -4.95 -16.93 4.70
CA GLY A 91 -6.15 -17.74 4.59
C GLY A 91 -6.39 -18.18 3.16
N GLY A 92 -6.48 -19.48 2.89
CA GLY A 92 -6.63 -20.00 1.54
C GLY A 92 -5.87 -21.32 1.39
N ASP A 93 -5.89 -21.88 0.20
CA ASP A 93 -5.10 -23.06 -0.18
C ASP A 93 -3.75 -22.61 -0.76
N ASP A 94 -2.82 -22.28 0.13
CA ASP A 94 -1.52 -21.68 -0.22
C ASP A 94 -0.47 -22.71 -0.68
N TYR A 95 0.31 -22.34 -1.69
CA TYR A 95 1.55 -23.01 -2.09
C TYR A 95 2.77 -22.22 -1.63
N ILE A 96 3.69 -22.87 -0.91
CA ILE A 96 4.90 -22.23 -0.40
C ILE A 96 6.13 -23.07 -0.76
N SER A 97 7.09 -22.46 -1.45
CA SER A 97 8.34 -23.10 -1.86
C SER A 97 9.56 -22.24 -1.51
N GLY A 98 10.55 -22.84 -0.87
CA GLY A 98 11.80 -22.19 -0.49
C GLY A 98 13.03 -22.72 -1.22
N GLY A 99 13.98 -21.83 -1.48
CA GLY A 99 15.36 -22.14 -1.87
C GLY A 99 16.21 -22.53 -0.65
N VAL A 100 17.19 -23.42 -0.86
CA VAL A 100 18.14 -23.89 0.17
C VAL A 100 19.42 -23.07 0.21
#